data_AF-A0A1W2FXJ1-F1
#
_entry.id   AF-A0A1W2FXJ1-F1
#
_cell.length_a   1.000
_cell.length_b   1.000
_cell.length_c   1.000
_cell.angle_alpha   90.00
_cell.angle_beta   90.00
_cell.angle_gamma   90.00
#
_symmetry.space_group_name_H-M   'P 1'
#
loop_
_entity.id
_entity.type
_entity.pdbx_description
1 polymer ?
#
loop_
_entity_poly.entity_id
_entity_poly.type
_entity_poly.pdbx_seq_one_letter_code
_entity_poly.pdbx_strand_id
1 'polypeptide(L)'
;MPTNDTESPHNAELCPDCELPLVRPSMTNLIGYPKDSPLTKATPLQRVLALAETANVDVFDLADVTSTNVSALVTIDQGNDDLATTISLSPDLTENLKTDVIAFALAVVGTPHAITNTPNAAVAISRTRLAPAKDGPGHLARHMLYTCGRTTPSATFAITAL
;
A
#
# COMPACT_ATOMS: atom_id res chain seq x y z
N MET A 1 -37.77 -14.59 15.65
CA MET A 1 -36.83 -15.01 14.58
C MET A 1 -36.19 -13.75 14.06
N PRO A 2 -34.87 -13.54 14.22
CA PRO A 2 -34.20 -12.38 13.66
C PRO A 2 -34.10 -12.58 12.14
N THR A 3 -34.54 -11.58 11.38
CA THR A 3 -34.29 -11.50 9.95
C THR A 3 -32.81 -11.15 9.76
N ASN A 4 -32.05 -12.07 9.14
CA ASN A 4 -30.74 -11.77 8.61
C ASN A 4 -30.94 -10.77 7.47
N ASP A 5 -30.81 -9.48 7.78
CA ASP A 5 -30.66 -8.43 6.79
C ASP A 5 -29.34 -8.69 6.06
N THR A 6 -29.45 -9.44 4.97
CA THR A 6 -28.39 -9.55 3.98
C THR A 6 -28.36 -8.20 3.29
N GLU A 7 -27.48 -7.31 3.76
CA GLU A 7 -27.19 -6.04 3.08
C GLU A 7 -26.96 -6.34 1.59
N SER A 8 -27.82 -5.77 0.76
CA SER A 8 -27.85 -5.98 -0.68
C SER A 8 -26.54 -5.47 -1.30
N PRO A 9 -25.93 -6.15 -2.32
CA PRO A 9 -24.61 -5.82 -2.85
C PRO A 9 -24.52 -4.50 -3.65
N HIS A 10 -25.55 -3.65 -3.59
CA HIS A 10 -25.80 -2.61 -4.59
C HIS A 10 -25.25 -1.21 -4.27
N ASN A 11 -24.48 -1.03 -3.19
CA ASN A 11 -23.89 0.27 -2.82
C ASN A 11 -22.35 0.26 -2.75
N ALA A 12 -21.68 -0.69 -3.41
CA ALA A 12 -20.23 -0.61 -3.53
C ALA A 12 -19.85 0.49 -4.53
N GLU A 13 -19.11 1.51 -4.07
CA GLU A 13 -18.51 2.51 -4.96
C GLU A 13 -17.63 1.77 -5.97
N LEU A 14 -17.90 1.89 -7.27
CA LEU A 14 -17.07 1.24 -8.29
C LEU A 14 -15.85 2.09 -8.57
N CYS A 15 -14.71 1.44 -8.78
CA CYS A 15 -13.52 2.12 -9.24
C CYS A 15 -13.77 2.65 -10.67
N PRO A 16 -13.59 3.95 -10.94
CA PRO A 16 -13.90 4.53 -12.24
C PRO A 16 -13.00 4.04 -13.37
N ASP A 17 -11.87 3.41 -13.04
CA ASP A 17 -10.87 2.97 -14.01
C ASP A 17 -10.99 1.47 -14.37
N CYS A 18 -11.38 0.61 -13.41
CA CYS A 18 -11.44 -0.84 -13.60
C CYS A 18 -12.83 -1.46 -13.35
N GLU A 19 -13.82 -0.64 -12.95
CA GLU A 19 -15.19 -1.05 -12.64
C GLU A 19 -15.33 -2.10 -11.52
N LEU A 20 -14.22 -2.44 -10.84
CA LEU A 20 -14.24 -3.31 -9.68
C LEU A 20 -14.74 -2.55 -8.45
N PRO A 21 -15.48 -3.22 -7.54
CA PRO A 21 -15.88 -2.64 -6.27
C PRO A 21 -14.69 -2.10 -5.46
N LEU A 22 -14.75 -0.83 -5.08
CA LEU A 22 -13.92 -0.26 -4.03
C LEU A 22 -14.49 -0.69 -2.69
N VAL A 23 -13.76 -1.54 -1.99
CA VAL A 23 -14.17 -2.06 -0.70
C VAL A 23 -13.59 -1.17 0.39
N ARG A 24 -14.44 -0.51 1.16
CA ARG A 24 -14.06 0.08 2.44
C ARG A 24 -14.84 -0.65 3.54
N PRO A 25 -14.18 -1.50 4.33
CA PRO A 25 -14.86 -2.17 5.43
C PRO A 25 -15.39 -1.12 6.42
N SER A 26 -16.69 -1.15 6.70
CA SER A 26 -17.22 -0.43 7.86
C SER A 26 -16.81 -1.18 9.13
N MET A 27 -16.50 -0.47 10.22
CA MET A 27 -16.14 -1.16 11.49
C MET A 27 -17.26 -2.06 12.01
N THR A 28 -18.51 -1.75 11.68
CA THR A 28 -19.69 -2.60 11.92
C THR A 28 -19.73 -3.86 11.04
N ASN A 29 -19.10 -3.86 9.86
CA ASN A 29 -19.03 -5.02 8.96
C ASN A 29 -17.76 -5.86 9.17
N LEU A 30 -16.94 -5.52 10.17
CA LEU A 30 -15.80 -6.32 10.63
C LEU A 30 -16.19 -7.33 11.73
N ILE A 31 -17.49 -7.61 11.93
CA ILE A 31 -17.95 -8.64 12.88
C ILE A 31 -17.35 -9.99 12.47
N GLY A 32 -16.47 -10.54 13.30
CA GLY A 32 -15.74 -11.78 13.03
C GLY A 32 -14.36 -11.60 12.36
N TYR A 33 -13.99 -10.38 11.98
CA TYR A 33 -12.62 -10.06 11.56
C TYR A 33 -11.69 -10.04 12.78
N PRO A 34 -10.46 -10.58 12.70
CA PRO A 34 -9.58 -10.64 13.86
C PRO A 34 -9.30 -9.24 14.40
N LYS A 35 -9.36 -9.08 15.72
CA LYS A 35 -9.21 -7.77 16.39
C LYS A 35 -7.87 -7.11 16.10
N ASP A 36 -6.84 -7.90 15.85
CA ASP A 36 -5.49 -7.41 15.58
C ASP A 36 -5.16 -7.26 14.09
N SER A 37 -6.10 -7.59 13.21
CA SER A 37 -5.88 -7.54 11.77
C SER A 37 -5.69 -6.12 11.23
N PRO A 38 -5.09 -5.96 10.03
CA PRO A 38 -4.68 -4.65 9.54
C PRO A 38 -5.79 -3.60 9.46
N LEU A 39 -7.00 -4.01 9.11
CA LEU A 39 -8.12 -3.08 8.88
C LEU A 39 -8.76 -2.55 10.17
N THR A 40 -8.44 -3.12 11.33
CA THR A 40 -8.97 -2.67 12.63
C THR A 40 -8.19 -1.50 13.24
N LYS A 41 -7.02 -1.17 12.69
CA LYS A 41 -6.19 -0.07 13.21
C LYS A 41 -6.89 1.28 13.05
N ALA A 42 -6.54 2.25 13.91
CA ALA A 42 -7.30 3.49 14.04
C ALA A 42 -7.09 4.45 12.85
N THR A 43 -5.86 4.56 12.36
CA THR A 43 -5.51 5.49 11.27
C THR A 43 -5.19 4.75 9.96
N PRO A 44 -5.38 5.38 8.79
CA PRO A 44 -4.99 4.78 7.52
C PRO A 44 -3.50 4.38 7.46
N LEU A 45 -2.61 5.20 8.04
CA LEU A 45 -1.19 4.86 8.13
C LEU A 45 -0.99 3.55 8.91
N GLN A 46 -1.60 3.41 10.08
CA GLN A 46 -1.47 2.19 10.89
C GLN A 46 -2.04 0.97 10.16
N ARG A 47 -3.12 1.12 9.39
CA ARG A 47 -3.70 0.02 8.59
C ARG A 47 -2.76 -0.43 7.48
N VAL A 48 -2.13 0.52 6.78
CA VAL A 48 -1.15 0.23 5.72
C VAL A 48 0.13 -0.39 6.31
N LEU A 49 0.61 0.08 7.46
CA LEU A 49 1.75 -0.53 8.17
C LEU A 49 1.45 -1.97 8.60
N ALA A 50 0.25 -2.22 9.14
CA ALA A 50 -0.15 -3.58 9.49
C ALA A 50 -0.33 -4.49 8.26
N LEU A 51 -0.71 -3.94 7.10
CA LEU A 51 -0.69 -4.69 5.84
C LEU A 51 0.74 -5.05 5.43
N ALA A 52 1.70 -4.14 5.60
CA ALA A 52 3.11 -4.40 5.33
C ALA A 52 3.64 -5.54 6.22
N GLU A 53 3.35 -5.49 7.52
CA GLU A 53 3.70 -6.55 8.48
C GLU A 53 3.10 -7.90 8.08
N THR A 54 1.83 -7.93 7.67
CA THR A 54 1.15 -9.16 7.19
C THR A 54 1.79 -9.71 5.91
N ALA A 55 2.38 -8.83 5.08
CA ALA A 55 3.09 -9.18 3.86
C ALA A 55 4.58 -9.51 4.09
N ASN A 56 5.04 -9.56 5.35
CA ASN A 56 6.44 -9.74 5.72
C ASN A 56 7.36 -8.66 5.11
N VAL A 57 6.86 -7.42 5.08
CA VAL A 57 7.59 -6.24 4.60
C VAL A 57 7.90 -5.33 5.77
N ASP A 58 9.18 -5.15 6.06
CA ASP A 58 9.62 -4.25 7.11
C ASP A 58 9.62 -2.80 6.63
N VAL A 59 9.15 -1.88 7.47
CA VAL A 59 9.07 -0.45 7.15
C VAL A 59 9.84 0.35 8.19
N PHE A 60 10.83 1.13 7.73
CA PHE A 60 11.68 1.95 8.60
C PHE A 60 11.77 3.39 8.10
N ASP A 61 11.95 4.34 9.01
CA ASP A 61 12.32 5.70 8.66
C ASP A 61 13.85 5.82 8.58
N LEU A 62 14.38 6.43 7.52
CA LEU A 62 15.79 6.73 7.37
C LEU A 62 16.19 7.88 8.29
N ALA A 63 17.34 7.74 8.96
CA ALA A 63 17.89 8.78 9.83
C ALA A 63 18.35 10.01 9.04
N ASP A 64 18.83 9.83 7.81
CA ASP A 64 19.30 10.90 6.95
C ASP A 64 19.12 10.51 5.48
N VAL A 65 18.72 11.45 4.62
CA VAL A 65 18.49 11.16 3.19
C VAL A 65 19.29 12.13 2.34
N THR A 66 20.13 11.57 1.50
CA THR A 66 21.03 12.32 0.60
C THR A 66 20.31 12.95 -0.60
N SER A 67 19.04 12.61 -0.87
CA SER A 67 18.25 13.11 -2.00
C SER A 67 16.85 13.57 -1.59
N THR A 68 16.56 14.85 -1.82
CA THR A 68 15.25 15.48 -1.56
C THR A 68 14.14 15.00 -2.51
N ASN A 69 14.49 14.26 -3.56
CA ASN A 69 13.55 13.82 -4.60
C ASN A 69 13.04 12.38 -4.40
N VAL A 70 13.59 11.65 -3.44
CA VAL A 70 13.21 10.27 -3.12
C VAL A 70 12.31 10.27 -1.89
N SER A 71 11.21 9.51 -1.93
CA SER A 71 10.33 9.30 -0.77
C SER A 71 10.61 7.97 -0.09
N ALA A 72 10.90 6.93 -0.85
CA ALA A 72 11.24 5.63 -0.31
C ALA A 72 12.28 4.90 -1.15
N LEU A 73 13.01 4.02 -0.48
CA LEU A 73 13.81 2.96 -1.10
C LEU A 73 13.16 1.63 -0.74
N VAL A 74 12.89 0.80 -1.74
CA VAL A 74 12.44 -0.58 -1.55
C VAL A 74 13.63 -1.47 -1.85
N THR A 75 14.04 -2.28 -0.88
CA THR A 75 15.10 -3.28 -1.07
C THR A 75 14.50 -4.66 -0.96
N ILE A 76 14.93 -5.55 -1.84
CA ILE A 76 14.45 -6.92 -1.89
C ILE A 76 15.67 -7.82 -1.88
N ASP A 77 15.89 -8.48 -0.76
CA ASP A 77 16.95 -9.47 -0.60
C ASP A 77 16.35 -10.86 -0.78
N GLN A 78 16.95 -11.62 -1.70
CA GLN A 78 16.64 -13.03 -1.92
C GLN A 78 17.80 -13.87 -1.37
N GLY A 79 17.97 -13.86 -0.05
CA GLY A 79 18.95 -14.67 0.64
C GLY A 79 18.29 -15.87 1.35
N ASN A 80 18.76 -17.09 1.06
CA ASN A 80 18.39 -18.36 1.72
C ASN A 80 16.90 -18.49 2.14
N ASP A 81 16.05 -18.88 1.18
CA ASP A 81 14.63 -19.25 1.35
C ASP A 81 13.66 -18.21 1.95
N ASP A 82 14.13 -17.09 2.48
CA ASP A 82 13.29 -16.00 2.99
C ASP A 82 13.45 -14.72 2.16
N LEU A 83 12.35 -14.26 1.54
CA LEU A 83 12.31 -12.96 0.88
C LEU A 83 12.26 -11.86 1.95
N ALA A 84 13.38 -11.20 2.20
CA ALA A 84 13.42 -10.03 3.07
C ALA A 84 13.15 -8.78 2.24
N THR A 85 11.96 -8.20 2.38
CA THR A 85 11.60 -6.94 1.73
C THR A 85 11.60 -5.82 2.75
N THR A 86 12.32 -4.74 2.49
CA THR A 86 12.29 -3.54 3.34
C THR A 86 11.87 -2.30 2.55
N ILE A 87 11.12 -1.42 3.22
CA ILE A 87 10.75 -0.09 2.73
C ILE A 87 11.39 0.92 3.68
N SER A 88 12.40 1.61 3.19
CA SER A 88 13.05 2.71 3.90
C SER A 88 12.47 4.04 3.45
N LEU A 89 11.88 4.80 4.36
CA LEU A 89 11.15 6.03 4.10
C LEU A 89 12.01 7.26 4.41
N SER A 90 11.79 8.33 3.66
CA SER A 90 12.39 9.62 3.98
C SER A 90 11.76 10.22 5.26
N PRO A 91 12.55 10.78 6.19
CA PRO A 91 12.07 11.15 7.53
C PRO A 91 11.14 12.38 7.51
N ASP A 92 11.19 13.20 6.46
CA ASP A 92 10.43 14.44 6.34
C ASP A 92 9.08 14.27 5.61
N LEU A 93 8.66 13.04 5.33
CA LEU A 93 7.37 12.78 4.71
C LEU A 93 6.22 13.09 5.67
N THR A 94 5.27 13.89 5.20
CA THR A 94 3.96 14.04 5.87
C THR A 94 3.27 12.68 6.01
N GLU A 95 2.47 12.48 7.06
CA GLU A 95 1.76 11.21 7.30
C GLU A 95 0.95 10.74 6.09
N ASN A 96 0.29 11.68 5.40
CA ASN A 96 -0.48 11.43 4.20
C ASN A 96 0.38 10.91 3.04
N LEU A 97 1.52 11.54 2.79
CA LEU A 97 2.44 11.10 1.74
C LEU A 97 3.12 9.79 2.11
N LYS A 98 3.50 9.62 3.38
CA LYS A 98 4.05 8.38 3.93
C LYS A 98 3.09 7.21 3.69
N THR A 99 1.81 7.39 4.02
CA THR A 99 0.77 6.36 3.80
C THR A 99 0.65 5.98 2.32
N ASP A 100 0.60 6.96 1.41
CA ASP A 100 0.50 6.71 -0.03
C ASP A 100 1.72 5.98 -0.58
N VAL A 101 2.91 6.38 -0.14
CA VAL A 101 4.19 5.80 -0.59
C VAL A 101 4.34 4.36 -0.11
N ILE A 102 3.98 4.05 1.14
CA ILE A 102 4.02 2.67 1.65
C ILE A 102 3.04 1.80 0.85
N ALA A 103 1.81 2.26 0.62
CA ALA A 103 0.84 1.49 -0.17
C ALA A 103 1.32 1.25 -1.61
N PHE A 104 1.95 2.25 -2.24
CA PHE A 104 2.57 2.08 -3.55
C PHE A 104 3.73 1.09 -3.54
N ALA A 105 4.63 1.18 -2.55
CA ALA A 105 5.73 0.25 -2.39
C ALA A 105 5.24 -1.20 -2.21
N LEU A 106 4.23 -1.43 -1.36
CA LEU A 106 3.61 -2.75 -1.21
C LEU A 106 3.00 -3.26 -2.51
N ALA A 107 2.34 -2.38 -3.27
CA ALA A 107 1.78 -2.74 -4.57
C ALA A 107 2.87 -3.12 -5.59
N VAL A 108 4.02 -2.43 -5.57
CA VAL A 108 5.18 -2.78 -6.40
C VAL A 108 5.69 -4.17 -6.03
N VAL A 109 5.89 -4.44 -4.74
CA VAL A 109 6.33 -5.75 -4.21
C VAL A 109 5.37 -6.87 -4.60
N GLY A 110 4.06 -6.63 -4.50
CA GLY A 110 3.03 -7.60 -4.86
C GLY A 110 2.87 -7.84 -6.36
N THR A 111 3.53 -7.08 -7.23
CA THR A 111 3.44 -7.25 -8.69
C THR A 111 4.66 -8.01 -9.25
N PRO A 112 4.46 -9.23 -9.81
CA PRO A 112 5.58 -10.09 -10.26
C PRO A 112 6.51 -9.47 -11.31
N HIS A 113 6.02 -8.52 -12.10
CA HIS A 113 6.79 -7.94 -13.22
C HIS A 113 7.75 -6.83 -12.80
N ALA A 114 7.60 -6.26 -11.60
CA ALA A 114 8.43 -5.13 -11.18
C ALA A 114 9.83 -5.53 -10.71
N ILE A 115 10.05 -6.79 -10.33
CA ILE A 115 11.17 -7.22 -9.45
C ILE A 115 11.93 -8.45 -9.99
N THR A 116 11.42 -9.13 -11.01
CA THR A 116 11.83 -10.50 -11.38
C THR A 116 13.23 -10.69 -11.99
N ASN A 117 14.02 -9.63 -12.21
CA ASN A 117 15.29 -9.74 -12.93
C ASN A 117 16.55 -9.33 -12.15
N THR A 118 16.44 -9.02 -10.85
CA THR A 118 17.60 -8.60 -10.05
C THR A 118 17.54 -9.24 -8.66
N PRO A 119 18.28 -10.35 -8.41
CA PRO A 119 18.56 -10.77 -7.05
C PRO A 119 19.28 -9.60 -6.38
N ASN A 120 18.73 -9.08 -5.28
CA ASN A 120 19.17 -7.85 -4.61
C ASN A 120 18.84 -6.57 -5.39
N ALA A 121 17.56 -6.38 -5.72
CA ALA A 121 17.08 -5.16 -6.32
C ALA A 121 16.87 -4.06 -5.25
N ALA A 122 17.30 -2.85 -5.58
CA ALA A 122 16.89 -1.64 -4.88
C ALA A 122 16.12 -0.73 -5.85
N VAL A 123 14.98 -0.23 -5.40
CA VAL A 123 14.10 0.64 -6.17
C VAL A 123 13.88 1.93 -5.40
N ALA A 124 14.20 3.06 -6.03
CA ALA A 124 13.84 4.38 -5.54
C ALA A 124 12.44 4.76 -6.00
N ILE A 125 11.60 5.23 -5.07
CA ILE A 125 10.27 5.78 -5.32
C ILE A 125 10.35 7.30 -5.22
N SER A 126 9.83 7.99 -6.24
CA SER A 126 9.83 9.45 -6.27
C SER A 126 8.97 10.07 -5.17
N ARG A 127 9.26 11.31 -4.80
CA ARG A 127 8.46 12.07 -3.84
C ARG A 127 7.15 12.61 -4.41
N THR A 128 7.13 12.93 -5.69
CA THR A 128 5.97 13.52 -6.36
C THR A 128 5.03 12.45 -6.88
N ARG A 129 3.73 12.62 -6.62
CA ARG A 129 2.67 11.80 -7.21
C ARG A 129 2.59 12.08 -8.71
N LEU A 130 2.50 11.02 -9.50
CA LEU A 130 2.17 11.09 -10.92
C LEU A 130 0.65 11.13 -11.10
N ALA A 131 0.20 11.28 -12.35
CA ALA A 131 -1.20 11.06 -12.69
C ALA A 131 -1.64 9.64 -12.26
N PRO A 132 -2.90 9.47 -11.80
CA PRO A 132 -3.40 8.15 -11.42
C PRO A 132 -3.25 7.14 -12.56
N ALA A 133 -2.57 6.03 -12.27
CA ALA A 133 -2.54 4.90 -13.18
C ALA A 133 -3.90 4.19 -13.20
N LYS A 134 -4.28 3.70 -14.39
CA LYS A 134 -5.49 2.90 -14.60
C LYS A 134 -5.26 1.42 -14.33
N ASP A 135 -4.00 1.00 -14.29
CA ASP A 135 -3.53 -0.36 -14.06
C ASP A 135 -2.19 -0.37 -13.30
N GLY A 136 -1.69 -1.57 -12.99
CA GLY A 136 -0.38 -1.76 -12.35
C GLY A 136 -0.30 -1.31 -10.88
N PRO A 137 0.93 -1.12 -10.34
CA PRO A 137 1.14 -0.83 -8.92
C PRO A 137 0.44 0.44 -8.42
N GLY A 138 0.40 1.49 -9.26
CA GLY A 138 -0.27 2.75 -8.91
C GLY A 138 -1.78 2.61 -8.72
N HIS A 139 -2.40 1.75 -9.54
CA HIS A 139 -3.81 1.44 -9.45
C HIS A 139 -4.11 0.53 -8.24
N LEU A 140 -3.32 -0.52 -8.04
CA LEU A 140 -3.44 -1.41 -6.88
C LEU A 140 -3.27 -0.64 -5.56
N ALA A 141 -2.28 0.25 -5.49
CA ALA A 141 -2.06 1.11 -4.32
C ALA A 141 -3.27 1.97 -3.99
N ARG A 142 -3.97 2.49 -5.00
CA ARG A 142 -5.20 3.27 -4.80
C ARG A 142 -6.31 2.42 -4.17
N HIS A 143 -6.47 1.17 -4.60
CA HIS A 143 -7.42 0.23 -3.99
C HIS A 143 -7.05 -0.09 -2.53
N MET A 144 -5.76 -0.35 -2.26
CA MET A 144 -5.28 -0.59 -0.90
C MET A 144 -5.56 0.62 0.01
N LEU A 145 -5.25 1.83 -0.45
CA LEU A 145 -5.49 3.07 0.30
C LEU A 145 -6.98 3.29 0.58
N TYR A 146 -7.83 3.10 -0.43
CA TYR A 146 -9.27 3.23 -0.25
C TYR A 146 -9.79 2.29 0.84
N THR A 147 -9.33 1.03 0.79
CA THR A 147 -9.64 -0.02 1.78
C THR A 147 -9.15 0.38 3.17
N CYS A 148 -7.97 0.97 3.28
CA CYS A 148 -7.42 1.50 4.53
C CYS A 148 -8.12 2.78 5.01
N GLY A 149 -9.13 3.31 4.31
CA GLY A 149 -9.86 4.51 4.72
C GLY A 149 -9.25 5.81 4.22
N ARG A 150 -8.32 5.75 3.28
CA ARG A 150 -7.63 6.92 2.71
C ARG A 150 -8.05 7.17 1.27
N THR A 151 -8.63 8.34 1.03
CA THR A 151 -8.85 8.86 -0.32
C THR A 151 -7.67 9.73 -0.73
N THR A 152 -7.13 9.50 -1.92
CA THR A 152 -6.00 10.27 -2.46
C THR A 152 -6.27 10.59 -3.94
N PRO A 153 -5.86 11.77 -4.43
CA PRO A 153 -6.02 12.10 -5.85
C PRO A 153 -5.17 11.23 -6.76
N SER A 154 -4.07 10.64 -6.25
CA SER A 154 -3.24 9.67 -6.95
C SER A 154 -2.40 8.87 -5.95
N ALA A 155 -2.19 7.59 -6.23
CA ALA A 155 -1.28 6.71 -5.50
C ALA A 155 -0.14 6.19 -6.40
N THR A 156 0.12 6.88 -7.52
CA THR A 156 1.13 6.48 -8.50
C THR A 156 2.38 7.33 -8.33
N PHE A 157 3.55 6.69 -8.36
CA PHE A 157 4.85 7.35 -8.26
C PHE A 157 5.80 6.80 -9.31
N ALA A 158 6.85 7.56 -9.63
CA ALA A 158 7.91 7.06 -10.49
C ALA A 158 8.81 6.10 -9.71
N ILE A 159 9.33 5.10 -10.43
CA ILE A 159 10.24 4.08 -9.95
C ILE A 159 11.53 4.20 -10.75
N THR A 160 12.67 4.22 -10.04
CA THR A 160 14.00 4.15 -10.65
C THR A 160 14.75 3.00 -9.99
N ALA A 161 15.20 2.02 -10.78
CA ALA A 161 16.10 0.99 -10.31
C ALA A 161 17.46 1.61 -9.96
N LEU A 162 18.07 1.15 -8.86
CA LEU A 162 19.38 1.58 -8.37
C LEU A 162 20.45 0.55 -8.69
#